data_AF-A0A960BD19-F1
#
_entry.id   AF-A0A960BD19-F1
#
_cell.length_a   1.000
_cell.length_b   1.000
_cell.length_c   1.000
_cell.angle_alpha   90.00
_cell.angle_beta   90.00
_cell.angle_gamma   90.00
#
_symmetry.space_group_name_H-M   'P 1'
#
loop_
_entity.id
_entity.type
_entity.pdbx_description
1 polymer ?
#
loop_
_entity_poly.entity_id
_entity_poly.type
_entity_poly.pdbx_seq_one_letter_code
_entity_poly.pdbx_strand_id
1 'polypeptide(L)'
;VMWSCGNESFGGTNILAVADWFRARDTRPVHYEGVFWDPRHPETTDVVSQMYTPAAEVEAYLATHRDKPFILCEYAHSMGNSFGAVDKYVDLSYREPLFQGGFIWDFADQAVPLRDRYGRDYFGYGGDCGERPHDGDFSADGILYADHTPKPILAEVAYLYQPFRIQITAGSVEVENRFLVTGSAGYDAVVRLAREGEVLAEAGFATDVPPGETRTYPLPVTVPDGPGEYTVDVAFRLREARPWAAAGHQVASEQAVFGSRPARPAVAAVPELVNGIHNVGVHGPDFSVLFSKLYGGPVSYRHGGQELLHGVPVPNFWHAPTSNERGWGAPFEDA
;
A
#
# COMPACT_ATOMS: atom_id res chain seq x y z
N VAL A 1 -19.55 -10.94 14.32
CA VAL A 1 -20.55 -11.18 13.26
C VAL A 1 -20.60 -12.64 12.81
N MET A 2 -19.51 -13.40 12.96
CA MET A 2 -19.42 -14.84 12.73
C MET A 2 -18.73 -15.51 13.92
N TRP A 3 -18.88 -16.83 14.06
CA TRP A 3 -18.08 -17.66 14.96
C TRP A 3 -16.99 -18.38 14.17
N SER A 4 -15.76 -18.44 14.68
CA SER A 4 -14.69 -19.28 14.12
C SER A 4 -14.47 -20.51 14.99
N CYS A 5 -14.32 -21.68 14.38
CA CYS A 5 -14.07 -22.93 15.12
C CYS A 5 -12.61 -23.11 15.58
N GLY A 6 -11.69 -22.26 15.14
CA GLY A 6 -10.26 -22.35 15.43
C GLY A 6 -9.39 -22.01 14.21
N ASN A 7 -8.09 -22.32 14.31
CA ASN A 7 -7.09 -22.04 13.27
C ASN A 7 -6.22 -23.27 13.01
N GLU A 8 -5.87 -23.53 11.75
CA GLU A 8 -4.82 -24.48 11.31
C GLU A 8 -4.79 -25.84 12.03
N SER A 9 -5.95 -26.35 12.45
CA SER A 9 -6.07 -27.59 13.24
C SER A 9 -6.60 -28.76 12.39
N PHE A 10 -6.47 -28.65 11.07
CA PHE A 10 -7.01 -29.58 10.06
C PHE A 10 -8.53 -29.82 10.18
N GLY A 11 -9.12 -30.71 9.37
CA GLY A 11 -10.54 -31.05 9.50
C GLY A 11 -10.81 -32.23 10.44
N GLY A 12 -12.10 -32.53 10.65
CA GLY A 12 -12.54 -33.71 11.38
C GLY A 12 -13.85 -33.51 12.15
N THR A 13 -14.39 -34.61 12.69
CA THR A 13 -15.68 -34.63 13.38
C THR A 13 -15.71 -33.82 14.68
N ASN A 14 -14.56 -33.63 15.33
CA ASN A 14 -14.47 -32.76 16.51
C ASN A 14 -14.78 -31.30 16.17
N ILE A 15 -14.24 -30.79 15.05
CA ILE A 15 -14.49 -29.43 14.61
C ILE A 15 -15.94 -29.27 14.09
N LEU A 16 -16.46 -30.29 13.40
CA LEU A 16 -17.87 -30.34 13.03
C LEU A 16 -18.78 -30.24 14.26
N ALA A 17 -18.49 -30.99 15.34
CA ALA A 17 -19.27 -30.92 16.57
C ALA A 17 -19.21 -29.53 17.24
N VAL A 18 -18.10 -28.81 17.14
CA VAL A 18 -17.98 -27.40 17.58
C VAL A 18 -18.85 -26.49 16.73
N ALA A 19 -18.82 -26.64 15.40
CA ALA A 19 -19.66 -25.87 14.48
C ALA A 19 -21.15 -26.09 14.76
N ASP A 20 -21.58 -27.34 14.92
CA ASP A 20 -22.96 -27.69 15.27
C ASP A 20 -23.37 -27.12 16.63
N TRP A 21 -22.45 -27.10 17.60
CA TRP A 21 -22.70 -26.49 18.90
C TRP A 21 -22.95 -24.98 18.78
N PHE A 22 -22.19 -24.26 17.93
CA PHE A 22 -22.42 -22.84 17.66
C PHE A 22 -23.78 -22.60 17.01
N ARG A 23 -24.11 -23.34 15.93
CA ARG A 23 -25.39 -23.20 15.21
C ARG A 23 -26.61 -23.51 16.09
N ALA A 24 -26.46 -24.43 17.05
CA ALA A 24 -27.54 -24.75 17.98
C ALA A 24 -27.82 -23.63 19.01
N ARG A 25 -26.93 -22.64 19.16
CA ARG A 25 -26.99 -21.61 20.20
C ARG A 25 -27.06 -20.18 19.69
N ASP A 26 -26.60 -19.94 18.46
CA ASP A 26 -26.50 -18.63 17.87
C ASP A 26 -26.84 -18.70 16.38
N THR A 27 -27.43 -17.63 15.85
CA THR A 27 -27.85 -17.51 14.45
C THR A 27 -26.75 -16.96 13.54
N ARG A 28 -25.61 -16.53 14.11
CA ARG A 28 -24.47 -16.04 13.33
C ARG A 28 -23.84 -17.18 12.51
N PRO A 29 -23.31 -16.89 11.30
CA PRO A 29 -22.61 -17.88 10.50
C PRO A 29 -21.38 -18.42 11.23
N VAL A 30 -21.03 -19.68 10.94
CA VAL A 30 -19.83 -20.36 11.41
C VAL A 30 -18.78 -20.38 10.30
N HIS A 31 -17.54 -20.14 10.66
CA HIS A 31 -16.37 -20.09 9.80
C HIS A 31 -15.34 -21.12 10.28
N TYR A 32 -14.73 -21.84 9.34
CA TYR A 32 -13.52 -22.61 9.60
C TYR A 32 -12.73 -22.84 8.32
N GLU A 33 -11.48 -22.36 8.29
CA GLU A 33 -10.60 -22.48 7.12
C GLU A 33 -10.16 -23.92 6.87
N GLY A 34 -9.93 -24.71 7.93
CA GLY A 34 -9.36 -26.06 7.81
C GLY A 34 -10.17 -27.04 6.95
N VAL A 35 -11.42 -26.71 6.61
CA VAL A 35 -12.24 -27.43 5.61
C VAL A 35 -11.60 -27.40 4.21
N PHE A 36 -10.85 -26.34 3.87
CA PHE A 36 -10.12 -26.27 2.61
C PHE A 36 -9.09 -27.40 2.48
N TRP A 37 -8.38 -27.70 3.58
CA TRP A 37 -7.40 -28.78 3.66
C TRP A 37 -8.04 -30.17 3.83
N ASP A 38 -9.25 -30.23 4.40
CA ASP A 38 -10.00 -31.48 4.61
C ASP A 38 -11.51 -31.31 4.31
N PRO A 39 -11.92 -31.58 3.07
CA PRO A 39 -13.29 -31.35 2.62
C PRO A 39 -14.25 -32.50 2.95
N ARG A 40 -13.91 -33.40 3.88
CA ARG A 40 -14.79 -34.52 4.28
C ARG A 40 -16.07 -34.06 4.98
N HIS A 41 -16.04 -32.89 5.62
CA HIS A 41 -17.16 -32.29 6.36
C HIS A 41 -17.39 -30.83 5.94
N PRO A 42 -17.79 -30.57 4.67
CA PRO A 42 -17.92 -29.21 4.13
C PRO A 42 -19.02 -28.39 4.80
N GLU A 43 -19.96 -29.04 5.50
CA GLU A 43 -20.98 -28.43 6.35
C GLU A 43 -20.42 -27.79 7.63
N THR A 44 -19.13 -27.96 7.94
CA THR A 44 -18.50 -27.34 9.13
C THR A 44 -18.43 -25.81 9.02
N THR A 45 -18.42 -25.25 7.82
CA THR A 45 -18.31 -23.80 7.57
C THR A 45 -19.46 -23.31 6.69
N ASP A 46 -19.98 -22.11 6.97
CA ASP A 46 -21.04 -21.44 6.21
C ASP A 46 -20.46 -20.51 5.11
N VAL A 47 -19.16 -20.27 5.14
CA VAL A 47 -18.41 -19.48 4.15
C VAL A 47 -17.23 -20.29 3.62
N VAL A 48 -16.85 -20.11 2.35
CA VAL A 48 -15.55 -20.58 1.87
C VAL A 48 -14.49 -19.68 2.48
N SER A 49 -13.50 -20.29 3.12
CA SER A 49 -12.37 -19.58 3.68
C SER A 49 -11.07 -20.26 3.31
N GLN A 50 -10.09 -19.45 2.97
CA GLN A 50 -8.72 -19.85 2.69
C GLN A 50 -7.77 -18.77 3.24
N MET A 51 -6.50 -19.13 3.38
CA MET A 51 -5.42 -18.19 3.73
C MET A 51 -4.52 -17.98 2.52
N TYR A 52 -4.13 -16.72 2.28
CA TYR A 52 -3.10 -16.32 1.30
C TYR A 52 -3.35 -16.69 -0.18
N THR A 53 -4.57 -17.12 -0.54
CA THR A 53 -4.93 -17.45 -1.93
C THR A 53 -4.90 -16.22 -2.84
N PRO A 54 -4.17 -16.25 -3.98
CA PRO A 54 -4.13 -15.14 -4.94
C PRO A 54 -5.52 -14.70 -5.42
N ALA A 55 -5.71 -13.40 -5.62
CA ALA A 55 -6.99 -12.84 -6.10
C ALA A 55 -7.48 -13.52 -7.40
N ALA A 56 -6.57 -13.82 -8.33
CA ALA A 56 -6.92 -14.52 -9.58
C ALA A 56 -7.43 -15.96 -9.36
N GLU A 57 -6.92 -16.65 -8.33
CA GLU A 57 -7.37 -18.00 -7.97
C GLU A 57 -8.73 -17.95 -7.26
N VAL A 58 -8.97 -16.94 -6.42
CA VAL A 58 -10.30 -16.66 -5.86
C VAL A 58 -11.32 -16.42 -6.96
N GLU A 59 -11.00 -15.57 -7.95
CA GLU A 59 -11.87 -15.31 -9.11
C GLU A 59 -12.14 -16.60 -9.91
N ALA A 60 -11.11 -17.41 -10.17
CA ALA A 60 -11.26 -18.69 -10.87
C ALA A 60 -12.12 -19.70 -10.09
N TYR A 61 -11.98 -19.76 -8.76
CA TYR A 61 -12.80 -20.61 -7.91
C TYR A 61 -14.27 -20.20 -7.96
N LEU A 62 -14.56 -18.91 -7.78
CA LEU A 62 -15.91 -18.35 -7.78
C LEU A 62 -16.59 -18.36 -9.16
N ALA A 63 -15.83 -18.57 -10.24
CA ALA A 63 -16.40 -18.80 -11.56
C ALA A 63 -17.17 -20.14 -11.67
N THR A 64 -16.86 -21.10 -10.80
CA THR A 64 -17.46 -22.45 -10.83
C THR A 64 -18.15 -22.86 -9.53
N HIS A 65 -17.87 -22.19 -8.40
CA HIS A 65 -18.47 -22.47 -7.09
C HIS A 65 -19.22 -21.23 -6.59
N ARG A 66 -20.55 -21.34 -6.45
CA ARG A 66 -21.45 -20.20 -6.14
C ARG A 66 -22.31 -20.42 -4.90
N ASP A 67 -22.14 -21.53 -4.18
CA ASP A 67 -23.00 -21.96 -3.08
C ASP A 67 -22.78 -21.20 -1.77
N LYS A 68 -21.58 -20.63 -1.59
CA LYS A 68 -21.16 -19.89 -0.40
C LYS A 68 -20.38 -18.63 -0.79
N PRO A 69 -20.43 -17.56 0.02
CA PRO A 69 -19.48 -16.46 -0.13
C PRO A 69 -18.07 -16.93 0.22
N PHE A 70 -17.09 -16.23 -0.34
CA PHE A 70 -15.67 -16.45 -0.13
C PHE A 70 -15.08 -15.30 0.69
N ILE A 71 -14.37 -15.62 1.76
CA ILE A 71 -13.63 -14.68 2.61
C ILE A 71 -12.22 -15.20 2.82
N LEU A 72 -11.20 -14.37 2.64
CA LEU A 72 -9.85 -14.73 3.05
C LEU A 72 -9.69 -14.45 4.55
N CYS A 73 -9.60 -15.49 5.39
CA CYS A 73 -9.41 -15.28 6.83
C CYS A 73 -8.03 -14.71 7.17
N GLU A 74 -7.06 -14.89 6.27
CA GLU A 74 -5.75 -14.24 6.28
C GLU A 74 -5.36 -13.95 4.83
N TYR A 75 -4.91 -12.73 4.54
CA TYR A 75 -4.31 -12.37 3.25
C TYR A 75 -3.33 -11.22 3.42
N ALA A 76 -2.61 -10.89 2.33
CA ALA A 76 -1.70 -9.72 2.29
C ALA A 76 -0.69 -9.70 3.45
N HIS A 77 0.08 -10.78 3.60
CA HIS A 77 1.09 -10.93 4.66
C HIS A 77 2.04 -9.71 4.72
N SER A 78 1.99 -8.95 5.82
CA SER A 78 2.65 -7.64 5.95
C SER A 78 4.03 -7.67 6.63
N MET A 79 4.70 -8.82 6.62
CA MET A 79 6.06 -8.99 7.14
C MET A 79 7.09 -8.06 6.50
N GLY A 80 7.75 -7.25 7.33
CA GLY A 80 8.79 -6.32 6.88
C GLY A 80 8.29 -5.28 5.86
N ASN A 81 8.92 -5.24 4.68
CA ASN A 81 8.49 -4.39 3.56
C ASN A 81 7.70 -5.25 2.56
N SER A 82 6.38 -5.17 2.62
CA SER A 82 5.45 -6.05 1.89
C SER A 82 4.19 -5.31 1.44
N PHE A 83 3.04 -5.98 1.39
CA PHE A 83 1.72 -5.41 1.07
C PHE A 83 1.54 -4.99 -0.40
N GLY A 84 2.31 -5.58 -1.31
CA GLY A 84 2.17 -5.34 -2.76
C GLY A 84 0.91 -6.00 -3.35
N ALA A 85 0.36 -5.37 -4.40
CA ALA A 85 -0.76 -5.88 -5.21
C ALA A 85 -2.09 -6.11 -4.48
N VAL A 86 -2.30 -5.47 -3.33
CA VAL A 86 -3.54 -5.59 -2.54
C VAL A 86 -4.74 -4.93 -3.27
N ASP A 87 -4.47 -3.96 -4.14
CA ASP A 87 -5.45 -3.36 -5.05
C ASP A 87 -6.23 -4.41 -5.85
N LYS A 88 -5.59 -5.51 -6.25
CA LYS A 88 -6.24 -6.61 -7.00
C LYS A 88 -7.34 -7.31 -6.21
N TYR A 89 -7.13 -7.49 -4.90
CA TYR A 89 -8.13 -8.09 -4.02
C TYR A 89 -9.27 -7.13 -3.76
N VAL A 90 -8.96 -5.88 -3.46
CA VAL A 90 -9.97 -4.85 -3.20
C VAL A 90 -10.85 -4.67 -4.43
N ASP A 91 -10.26 -4.53 -5.62
CA ASP A 91 -10.99 -4.46 -6.89
C ASP A 91 -11.86 -5.69 -7.14
N LEU A 92 -11.36 -6.90 -6.85
CA LEU A 92 -12.16 -8.12 -6.97
C LEU A 92 -13.38 -8.09 -6.06
N SER A 93 -13.25 -7.60 -4.81
CA SER A 93 -14.36 -7.57 -3.84
C SER A 93 -15.52 -6.66 -4.27
N TYR A 94 -15.24 -5.65 -5.10
CA TYR A 94 -16.26 -4.78 -5.66
C TYR A 94 -16.85 -5.30 -6.99
N ARG A 95 -16.14 -6.19 -7.70
CA ARG A 95 -16.59 -6.75 -8.99
C ARG A 95 -17.26 -8.12 -8.87
N GLU A 96 -16.90 -8.92 -7.87
CA GLU A 96 -17.42 -10.27 -7.62
C GLU A 96 -18.23 -10.31 -6.32
N PRO A 97 -19.59 -10.31 -6.37
CA PRO A 97 -20.43 -10.21 -5.18
C PRO A 97 -20.26 -11.32 -4.15
N LEU A 98 -19.78 -12.51 -4.53
CA LEU A 98 -19.51 -13.58 -3.57
C LEU A 98 -18.15 -13.45 -2.88
N PHE A 99 -17.23 -12.63 -3.39
CA PHE A 99 -15.98 -12.36 -2.70
C PHE A 99 -16.16 -11.19 -1.73
N GLN A 100 -16.27 -11.48 -0.44
CA GLN A 100 -16.57 -10.49 0.59
C GLN A 100 -15.31 -9.94 1.29
N GLY A 101 -14.16 -10.01 0.62
CA GLY A 101 -12.88 -9.46 1.09
C GLY A 101 -12.07 -10.42 1.95
N GLY A 102 -11.25 -9.86 2.84
CA GLY A 102 -10.37 -10.63 3.73
C GLY A 102 -9.78 -9.81 4.88
N PHE A 103 -9.02 -10.49 5.73
CA PHE A 103 -8.37 -9.92 6.91
C PHE A 103 -6.85 -9.90 6.73
N ILE A 104 -6.25 -8.71 6.79
CA ILE A 104 -4.79 -8.52 6.64
C ILE A 104 -4.08 -9.26 7.77
N TRP A 105 -3.02 -10.00 7.43
CA TRP A 105 -2.11 -10.59 8.42
C TRP A 105 -0.83 -9.73 8.57
N ASP A 106 -0.62 -9.01 9.67
CA ASP A 106 -1.54 -8.80 10.82
C ASP A 106 -1.48 -7.35 11.35
N PHE A 107 -1.99 -7.10 12.57
CA PHE A 107 -2.18 -5.74 13.09
C PHE A 107 -0.87 -5.06 13.50
N ALA A 108 0.00 -5.73 14.25
CA ALA A 108 1.19 -5.13 14.85
C ALA A 108 2.29 -6.18 15.08
N ASP A 109 3.55 -5.77 14.89
CA ASP A 109 4.70 -6.64 15.13
C ASP A 109 4.72 -7.17 16.57
N GLN A 110 4.90 -8.48 16.71
CA GLN A 110 5.09 -9.15 17.99
C GLN A 110 6.59 -9.18 18.31
N ALA A 111 7.12 -8.00 18.65
CA ALA A 111 8.51 -7.81 19.07
C ALA A 111 8.59 -7.20 20.48
N VAL A 112 9.62 -7.58 21.24
CA VAL A 112 9.77 -7.20 22.65
C VAL A 112 10.82 -6.10 22.83
N PRO A 113 10.58 -5.07 23.67
CA PRO A 113 11.59 -4.05 23.93
C PRO A 113 12.76 -4.64 24.73
N LEU A 114 13.97 -4.56 24.18
CA LEU A 114 15.22 -5.06 24.74
C LEU A 114 16.31 -3.99 24.70
N ARG A 115 17.45 -4.29 25.34
CA ARG A 115 18.65 -3.44 25.32
C ARG A 115 19.86 -4.23 24.85
N ASP A 116 20.60 -3.65 23.91
CA ASP A 116 21.81 -4.27 23.42
C ASP A 116 22.97 -4.15 24.43
N ARG A 117 24.13 -4.72 24.10
CA ARG A 117 25.34 -4.68 24.94
C ARG A 117 25.89 -3.27 25.23
N TYR A 118 25.41 -2.26 24.50
CA TYR A 118 25.78 -0.85 24.67
C TYR A 118 24.68 -0.04 25.37
N GLY A 119 23.59 -0.68 25.79
CA GLY A 119 22.46 -0.05 26.46
C GLY A 119 21.48 0.68 25.53
N ARG A 120 21.52 0.43 24.22
CA ARG A 120 20.59 1.00 23.24
C ARG A 120 19.30 0.19 23.22
N ASP A 121 18.16 0.86 23.28
CA ASP A 121 16.85 0.22 23.18
C ASP A 121 16.61 -0.28 21.74
N TYR A 122 16.02 -1.46 21.60
CA TYR A 122 15.58 -2.04 20.32
C TYR A 122 14.38 -2.97 20.52
N PHE A 123 13.68 -3.31 19.44
CA PHE A 123 12.68 -4.37 19.45
C PHE A 123 13.31 -5.68 19.00
N GLY A 124 13.37 -6.66 19.91
CA GLY A 124 13.87 -7.99 19.63
C GLY A 124 12.77 -8.99 19.29
N TYR A 125 13.15 -10.04 18.59
CA TYR A 125 12.27 -11.12 18.14
C TYR A 125 12.89 -12.48 18.50
N GLY A 126 12.41 -13.57 17.90
CA GLY A 126 12.87 -14.92 18.20
C GLY A 126 14.39 -15.07 18.17
N GLY A 127 14.97 -15.50 19.28
CA GLY A 127 16.40 -15.73 19.50
C GLY A 127 17.08 -14.65 20.34
N ASP A 128 16.51 -13.44 20.43
CA ASP A 128 17.12 -12.31 21.16
C ASP A 128 17.06 -12.47 22.69
N CYS A 129 16.21 -13.37 23.20
CA CYS A 129 16.16 -13.73 24.62
C CYS A 129 16.97 -15.00 24.95
N GLY A 130 17.69 -15.57 23.98
CA GLY A 130 18.52 -16.77 24.16
C GLY A 130 17.74 -18.10 24.17
N GLU A 131 16.45 -18.06 23.87
CA GLU A 131 15.58 -19.22 23.74
C GLU A 131 15.89 -20.07 22.50
N ARG A 132 15.63 -21.38 22.57
CA ARG A 132 15.74 -22.32 21.45
C ARG A 132 14.71 -23.45 21.60
N PRO A 133 13.98 -23.86 20.53
CA PRO A 133 14.00 -23.30 19.17
C PRO A 133 13.31 -21.92 19.07
N HIS A 134 13.54 -21.21 17.96
CA HIS A 134 12.90 -19.94 17.61
C HIS A 134 12.82 -19.78 16.08
N ASP A 135 11.87 -18.98 15.59
CA ASP A 135 11.63 -18.72 14.16
C ASP A 135 12.02 -17.30 13.70
N GLY A 136 12.87 -16.63 14.50
CA GLY A 136 13.47 -15.35 14.11
C GLY A 136 12.44 -14.22 14.05
N ASP A 137 12.45 -13.47 12.96
CA ASP A 137 11.60 -12.30 12.72
C ASP A 137 10.20 -12.65 12.17
N PHE A 138 9.85 -13.93 12.06
CA PHE A 138 8.52 -14.41 11.63
C PHE A 138 7.36 -14.05 12.59
N SER A 139 7.64 -13.25 13.64
CA SER A 139 6.63 -12.65 14.50
C SER A 139 6.40 -11.16 14.19
N ALA A 140 7.10 -10.60 13.20
CA ALA A 140 7.06 -9.19 12.82
C ALA A 140 6.28 -8.96 11.52
N ASP A 141 4.98 -9.31 11.56
CA ASP A 141 4.08 -9.32 10.40
C ASP A 141 3.10 -8.15 10.35
N GLY A 142 3.24 -7.16 11.23
CA GLY A 142 2.22 -6.15 11.44
C GLY A 142 2.17 -5.05 10.39
N ILE A 143 1.00 -4.46 10.17
CA ILE A 143 0.86 -3.15 9.49
C ILE A 143 1.31 -1.98 10.40
N LEU A 144 1.51 -2.24 11.69
CA LEU A 144 2.11 -1.35 12.68
C LEU A 144 3.40 -1.95 13.24
N TYR A 145 4.31 -1.11 13.72
CA TYR A 145 5.41 -1.55 14.56
C TYR A 145 4.90 -2.01 15.94
N ALA A 146 5.77 -2.65 16.74
CA ALA A 146 5.44 -3.18 18.05
C ALA A 146 4.96 -2.13 19.08
N ASP A 147 5.31 -0.85 18.90
CA ASP A 147 4.82 0.28 19.70
C ASP A 147 3.56 0.95 19.10
N HIS A 148 2.94 0.31 18.11
CA HIS A 148 1.81 0.79 17.33
C HIS A 148 2.09 2.06 16.50
N THR A 149 3.36 2.42 16.30
CA THR A 149 3.67 3.46 15.31
C THR A 149 3.37 2.94 13.89
N PRO A 150 2.78 3.77 13.01
CA PRO A 150 2.43 3.35 11.65
C PRO A 150 3.66 2.94 10.82
N LYS A 151 3.59 1.79 10.15
CA LYS A 151 4.47 1.49 9.01
C LYS A 151 3.97 2.22 7.76
N PRO A 152 4.82 2.41 6.73
CA PRO A 152 4.39 2.94 5.43
C PRO A 152 3.21 2.17 4.81
N ILE A 153 3.11 0.87 5.11
CA ILE A 153 1.99 0.00 4.71
C ILE A 153 0.63 0.59 5.10
N LEU A 154 0.51 1.21 6.27
CA LEU A 154 -0.77 1.73 6.76
C LEU A 154 -1.34 2.85 5.87
N ALA A 155 -0.50 3.60 5.16
CA ALA A 155 -0.95 4.60 4.20
C ALA A 155 -1.67 3.95 3.01
N GLU A 156 -1.15 2.84 2.51
CA GLU A 156 -1.76 2.06 1.43
C GLU A 156 -3.05 1.37 1.90
N VAL A 157 -3.06 0.82 3.13
CA VAL A 157 -4.27 0.27 3.75
C VAL A 157 -5.37 1.33 3.80
N ALA A 158 -5.06 2.53 4.31
CA ALA A 158 -6.02 3.63 4.41
C ALA A 158 -6.56 4.07 3.04
N TYR A 159 -5.70 4.11 2.03
CA TYR A 159 -6.10 4.46 0.67
C TYR A 159 -6.98 3.40 0.00
N LEU A 160 -6.58 2.13 0.04
CA LEU A 160 -7.32 1.04 -0.61
C LEU A 160 -8.70 0.80 0.04
N TYR A 161 -8.82 1.02 1.35
CA TYR A 161 -10.04 0.80 2.13
C TYR A 161 -10.88 2.07 2.33
N GLN A 162 -10.54 3.17 1.65
CA GLN A 162 -11.28 4.41 1.76
C GLN A 162 -12.74 4.27 1.27
N PRO A 163 -13.70 4.96 1.91
CA PRO A 163 -15.12 4.78 1.63
C PRO A 163 -15.62 5.53 0.39
N PHE A 164 -14.83 6.46 -0.16
CA PHE A 164 -15.18 7.21 -1.36
C PHE A 164 -14.17 6.91 -2.45
N ARG A 165 -14.63 6.38 -3.58
CA ARG A 165 -13.82 6.31 -4.79
C ARG A 165 -14.09 7.57 -5.60
N ILE A 166 -13.02 8.25 -6.00
CA ILE A 166 -13.09 9.57 -6.62
C ILE A 166 -12.50 9.45 -8.02
N GLN A 167 -13.13 10.06 -9.01
CA GLN A 167 -12.54 10.23 -10.34
C GLN A 167 -12.52 11.71 -10.68
N ILE A 168 -11.36 12.21 -11.10
CA ILE A 168 -11.15 13.65 -11.32
C ILE A 168 -10.89 13.87 -12.81
N THR A 169 -11.63 14.80 -13.41
CA THR A 169 -11.38 15.32 -14.74
C THR A 169 -11.07 16.81 -14.66
N ALA A 170 -10.68 17.43 -15.78
CA ALA A 170 -10.37 18.86 -15.81
C ALA A 170 -11.57 19.77 -15.46
N GLY A 171 -12.81 19.25 -15.50
CA GLY A 171 -14.03 20.02 -15.23
C GLY A 171 -15.00 19.37 -14.23
N SER A 172 -14.74 18.15 -13.77
CA SER A 172 -15.65 17.44 -12.87
C SER A 172 -14.93 16.55 -11.86
N VAL A 173 -15.63 16.26 -10.78
CA VAL A 173 -15.29 15.23 -9.79
C VAL A 173 -16.45 14.28 -9.67
N GLU A 174 -16.25 13.01 -9.99
CA GLU A 174 -17.20 11.93 -9.73
C GLU A 174 -16.85 11.25 -8.41
N VAL A 175 -17.87 10.97 -7.60
CA VAL A 175 -17.74 10.39 -6.27
C VAL A 175 -18.67 9.20 -6.17
N GLU A 176 -18.09 8.01 -6.03
CA GLU A 176 -18.76 6.75 -5.70
C GLU A 176 -18.70 6.54 -4.18
N ASN A 177 -19.86 6.39 -3.55
CA ASN A 177 -19.95 6.15 -2.11
C ASN A 177 -20.04 4.65 -1.82
N ARG A 178 -18.96 4.09 -1.25
CA ARG A 178 -18.84 2.66 -0.91
C ARG A 178 -19.33 2.32 0.49
N PHE A 179 -19.82 3.30 1.26
CA PHE A 179 -20.54 2.98 2.50
C PHE A 179 -21.84 2.25 2.19
N LEU A 180 -22.23 1.36 3.11
CA LEU A 180 -23.50 0.62 3.03
C LEU A 180 -24.69 1.39 3.62
N VAL A 181 -24.45 2.33 4.54
CA VAL A 181 -25.52 3.03 5.29
C VAL A 181 -25.29 4.54 5.50
N THR A 182 -24.10 5.06 5.17
CA THR A 182 -23.73 6.46 5.42
C THR A 182 -23.66 7.25 4.12
N GLY A 183 -24.39 8.38 4.02
CA GLY A 183 -24.26 9.31 2.90
C GLY A 183 -23.07 10.26 3.03
N SER A 184 -22.65 10.91 1.94
CA SER A 184 -21.48 11.80 1.93
C SER A 184 -21.70 13.19 2.56
N ALA A 185 -22.94 13.56 2.89
CA ALA A 185 -23.28 14.89 3.41
C ALA A 185 -22.63 15.27 4.76
N GLY A 186 -22.16 14.27 5.51
CA GLY A 186 -21.44 14.46 6.78
C GLY A 186 -19.94 14.75 6.63
N TYR A 187 -19.45 14.89 5.39
CA TYR A 187 -18.04 15.10 5.08
C TYR A 187 -17.86 16.42 4.33
N ASP A 188 -16.73 17.08 4.58
CA ASP A 188 -16.29 18.25 3.82
C ASP A 188 -15.37 17.78 2.70
N ALA A 189 -15.76 18.03 1.45
CA ALA A 189 -14.94 17.77 0.28
C ALA A 189 -14.12 19.03 -0.04
N VAL A 190 -12.80 18.90 -0.07
CA VAL A 190 -11.85 19.97 -0.34
C VAL A 190 -11.05 19.63 -1.59
N VAL A 191 -10.92 20.59 -2.49
CA VAL A 191 -10.10 20.51 -3.69
C VAL A 191 -8.94 21.47 -3.59
N ARG A 192 -7.73 21.00 -3.88
CA ARG A 192 -6.52 21.80 -3.96
C ARG A 192 -5.93 21.66 -5.36
N LEU A 193 -5.68 22.80 -6.00
CA LEU A 193 -4.95 22.90 -7.26
C LEU A 193 -3.54 23.39 -6.96
N ALA A 194 -2.52 22.63 -7.37
CA ALA A 194 -1.13 23.06 -7.30
C ALA A 194 -0.46 23.00 -8.68
N ARG A 195 0.62 23.77 -8.84
CA ARG A 195 1.51 23.74 -10.00
C ARG A 195 2.93 23.54 -9.52
N GLU A 196 3.59 22.48 -9.98
CA GLU A 196 4.97 22.14 -9.56
C GLU A 196 5.13 22.14 -8.02
N GLY A 197 4.11 21.63 -7.31
CA GLY A 197 4.05 21.59 -5.84
C GLY A 197 3.57 22.88 -5.15
N GLU A 198 3.46 24.02 -5.86
CA GLU A 198 2.97 25.29 -5.31
C GLU A 198 1.44 25.42 -5.43
N VAL A 199 0.76 25.69 -4.31
CA VAL A 199 -0.71 25.84 -4.29
C VAL A 199 -1.14 27.09 -5.05
N LEU A 200 -2.02 26.90 -6.03
CA LEU A 200 -2.65 27.99 -6.77
C LEU A 200 -4.05 28.32 -6.23
N ALA A 201 -4.82 27.30 -5.85
CA ALA A 201 -6.18 27.48 -5.35
C ALA A 201 -6.59 26.35 -4.42
N GLU A 202 -7.50 26.66 -3.50
CA GLU A 202 -8.19 25.70 -2.65
C GLU A 202 -9.67 26.08 -2.58
N ALA A 203 -10.56 25.09 -2.70
CA ALA A 203 -11.99 25.31 -2.64
C ALA A 203 -12.71 24.11 -2.03
N GLY A 204 -13.75 24.37 -1.23
CA GLY A 204 -14.67 23.34 -0.76
C GLY A 204 -15.86 23.17 -1.71
N PHE A 205 -16.45 21.98 -1.76
CA PHE A 205 -17.74 21.74 -2.40
C PHE A 205 -18.61 20.81 -1.56
N ALA A 206 -19.92 21.04 -1.61
CA ALA A 206 -20.88 20.19 -0.91
C ALA A 206 -21.15 18.92 -1.73
N THR A 207 -21.26 17.79 -1.04
CA THR A 207 -21.67 16.52 -1.64
C THR A 207 -22.86 15.95 -0.89
N ASP A 208 -23.68 15.20 -1.60
CA ASP A 208 -24.78 14.42 -1.05
C ASP A 208 -24.91 13.14 -1.88
N VAL A 209 -24.00 12.20 -1.69
CA VAL A 209 -24.00 10.89 -2.36
C VAL A 209 -24.57 9.86 -1.40
N PRO A 210 -25.76 9.29 -1.69
CA PRO A 210 -26.34 8.22 -0.88
C PRO A 210 -25.42 6.97 -0.84
N PRO A 211 -25.61 6.08 0.15
CA PRO A 211 -24.85 4.84 0.24
C PRO A 211 -25.00 4.00 -1.05
N GLY A 212 -23.89 3.53 -1.61
CA GLY A 212 -23.87 2.71 -2.83
C GLY A 212 -24.15 3.45 -4.14
N GLU A 213 -24.38 4.77 -4.10
CA GLU A 213 -24.60 5.58 -5.30
C GLU A 213 -23.32 6.29 -5.78
N THR A 214 -23.36 6.77 -7.03
CA THR A 214 -22.33 7.61 -7.63
C THR A 214 -22.96 8.92 -8.08
N ARG A 215 -22.29 10.06 -7.83
CA ARG A 215 -22.69 11.37 -8.37
C ARG A 215 -21.51 12.17 -8.87
N THR A 216 -21.75 13.01 -9.87
CA THR A 216 -20.76 13.90 -10.46
C THR A 216 -21.04 15.35 -10.07
N TYR A 217 -19.99 16.08 -9.69
CA TYR A 217 -20.01 17.49 -9.33
C TYR A 217 -19.08 18.29 -10.25
N PRO A 218 -19.37 19.58 -10.52
CA PRO A 218 -18.41 20.45 -11.19
C PRO A 218 -17.16 20.61 -10.33
N LEU A 219 -15.99 20.60 -10.96
CA LEU A 219 -14.73 20.88 -10.28
C LEU A 219 -14.73 22.35 -9.82
N PRO A 220 -14.54 22.66 -8.52
CA PRO A 220 -14.65 24.03 -7.99
C PRO A 220 -13.39 24.88 -8.24
N VAL A 221 -12.46 24.39 -9.05
CA VAL A 221 -11.26 25.10 -9.50
C VAL A 221 -11.13 24.97 -11.01
N THR A 222 -10.49 25.95 -11.66
CA THR A 222 -10.20 25.88 -13.09
C THR A 222 -8.75 25.45 -13.30
N VAL A 223 -8.55 24.29 -13.90
CA VAL A 223 -7.23 23.80 -14.26
C VAL A 223 -6.71 24.60 -15.47
N PRO A 224 -5.57 25.32 -15.36
CA PRO A 224 -5.03 26.07 -16.49
C PRO A 224 -4.56 25.15 -17.62
N ASP A 225 -4.85 25.56 -18.87
CA ASP A 225 -4.26 24.95 -20.06
C ASP A 225 -2.91 25.60 -20.35
N GLY A 226 -1.84 25.02 -19.81
CA GLY A 226 -0.50 25.58 -19.92
C GLY A 226 0.63 24.61 -19.60
N PRO A 227 1.89 25.03 -19.79
CA PRO A 227 3.05 24.20 -19.46
C PRO A 227 3.25 24.08 -17.95
N GLY A 228 3.77 22.93 -17.55
CA GLY A 228 4.01 22.53 -16.17
C GLY A 228 3.08 21.42 -15.71
N GLU A 229 3.43 20.83 -14.59
CA GLU A 229 2.62 19.85 -13.87
C GLU A 229 1.59 20.58 -13.00
N TYR A 230 0.30 20.28 -13.23
CA TYR A 230 -0.79 20.72 -12.38
C TYR A 230 -1.39 19.53 -11.66
N THR A 231 -1.45 19.56 -10.32
CA THR A 231 -2.12 18.52 -9.53
C THR A 231 -3.46 19.04 -9.04
N VAL A 232 -4.49 18.19 -9.12
CA VAL A 232 -5.77 18.42 -8.47
C VAL A 232 -5.96 17.33 -7.44
N ASP A 233 -5.88 17.72 -6.18
CA ASP A 233 -6.07 16.84 -5.02
C ASP A 233 -7.49 17.04 -4.49
N VAL A 234 -8.25 15.96 -4.37
CA VAL A 234 -9.58 15.97 -3.74
C VAL A 234 -9.50 15.16 -2.45
N ALA A 235 -9.94 15.74 -1.33
CA ALA A 235 -9.97 15.06 -0.03
C ALA A 235 -11.34 15.19 0.63
N PHE A 236 -11.81 14.10 1.25
CA PHE A 236 -12.99 14.09 2.10
C PHE A 236 -12.58 14.05 3.56
N ARG A 237 -13.06 15.00 4.35
CA ARG A 237 -12.74 15.15 5.77
C ARG A 237 -13.99 15.07 6.63
N LEU A 238 -13.87 14.55 7.84
CA LEU A 238 -14.97 14.57 8.81
C LEU A 238 -15.38 16.01 9.12
N ARG A 239 -16.65 16.37 8.93
CA ARG A 239 -17.17 17.68 9.33
C ARG A 239 -17.19 17.86 10.85
N GLU A 240 -17.49 16.78 11.57
CA GLU A 240 -17.60 16.75 13.02
C GLU A 240 -16.73 15.64 13.61
N ALA A 241 -16.28 15.83 14.84
CA ALA A 241 -15.51 14.82 15.56
C ALA A 241 -16.35 13.56 15.79
N ARG A 242 -15.68 12.41 15.73
CA ARG A 242 -16.23 11.09 16.05
C ARG A 242 -15.44 10.50 17.22
N PRO A 243 -15.96 9.47 17.92
CA PRO A 243 -15.22 8.83 19.02
C PRO A 243 -13.82 8.32 18.66
N TRP A 244 -13.57 8.06 17.37
CA TRP A 244 -12.31 7.51 16.85
C TRP A 244 -11.41 8.54 16.14
N ALA A 245 -11.89 9.75 15.83
CA ALA A 245 -11.09 10.77 15.16
C ALA A 245 -11.66 12.19 15.35
N ALA A 246 -10.78 13.19 15.31
CA ALA A 246 -11.17 14.60 15.37
C ALA A 246 -11.90 15.05 14.08
N ALA A 247 -12.63 16.16 14.19
CA ALA A 247 -13.11 16.89 13.01
C ALA A 247 -11.91 17.27 12.13
N GLY A 248 -12.08 17.23 10.81
CA GLY A 248 -11.03 17.48 9.83
C GLY A 248 -10.18 16.25 9.46
N HIS A 249 -10.34 15.11 10.13
CA HIS A 249 -9.65 13.87 9.76
C HIS A 249 -10.04 13.43 8.34
N GLN A 250 -9.04 13.18 7.49
CA GLN A 250 -9.23 12.75 6.11
C GLN A 250 -9.57 11.27 6.05
N VAL A 251 -10.70 10.94 5.42
CA VAL A 251 -11.17 9.55 5.26
C VAL A 251 -10.97 9.02 3.85
N ALA A 252 -10.84 9.90 2.87
CA ALA A 252 -10.59 9.54 1.49
C ALA A 252 -9.85 10.67 0.75
N SER A 253 -9.06 10.31 -0.24
CA SER A 253 -8.43 11.25 -1.16
C SER A 253 -8.11 10.62 -2.51
N GLU A 254 -8.01 11.45 -3.53
CA GLU A 254 -7.52 11.09 -4.85
C GLU A 254 -6.81 12.28 -5.48
N GLN A 255 -5.89 12.01 -6.41
CA GLN A 255 -5.16 13.01 -7.16
C GLN A 255 -5.22 12.74 -8.67
N ALA A 256 -5.43 13.80 -9.46
CA ALA A 256 -5.19 13.77 -10.90
C ALA A 256 -4.12 14.78 -11.29
N VAL A 257 -3.34 14.44 -12.33
CA VAL A 257 -2.30 15.28 -12.88
C VAL A 257 -2.70 15.76 -14.27
N PHE A 258 -2.58 17.06 -14.50
CA PHE A 258 -2.89 17.75 -15.73
C PHE A 258 -1.69 18.61 -16.19
N GLY A 259 -1.85 19.21 -17.37
CA GLY A 259 -0.86 20.09 -17.96
C GLY A 259 -0.03 19.41 -19.03
N SER A 260 1.07 20.04 -19.38
CA SER A 260 1.96 19.56 -20.44
C SER A 260 3.40 19.78 -20.05
N ARG A 261 4.28 18.90 -20.53
CA ARG A 261 5.71 19.03 -20.29
C ARG A 261 6.17 20.42 -20.78
N PRO A 262 6.86 21.21 -19.93
CA PRO A 262 7.38 22.49 -20.38
C PRO A 262 8.34 22.29 -21.56
N ALA A 263 8.35 23.27 -22.47
CA ALA A 263 9.27 23.25 -23.60
C ALA A 263 10.71 23.15 -23.08
N ARG A 264 11.52 22.33 -23.76
CA ARG A 264 12.94 22.20 -23.41
C ARG A 264 13.58 23.59 -23.48
N PRO A 265 14.27 24.05 -22.42
CA PRO A 265 14.95 25.33 -22.50
C PRO A 265 15.91 25.35 -23.68
N ALA A 266 16.06 26.52 -24.31
CA ALA A 266 17.05 26.71 -25.37
C ALA A 266 18.42 26.24 -24.85
N VAL A 267 19.17 25.54 -25.72
CA VAL A 267 20.46 24.94 -25.34
C VAL A 267 21.36 26.04 -24.77
N ALA A 268 21.86 25.81 -23.55
CA ALA A 268 22.84 26.68 -22.91
C ALA A 268 24.13 26.78 -23.77
N ALA A 269 25.03 27.69 -23.40
CA ALA A 269 26.34 27.79 -24.05
C ALA A 269 27.01 26.41 -24.15
N VAL A 270 27.60 26.12 -25.32
CA VAL A 270 28.30 24.85 -25.57
C VAL A 270 29.51 24.78 -24.62
N PRO A 271 29.61 23.76 -23.74
CA PRO A 271 30.74 23.64 -22.84
C PRO A 271 32.03 23.36 -23.63
N GLU A 272 33.17 23.74 -23.07
CA GLU A 272 34.48 23.40 -23.64
C GLU A 272 34.77 21.92 -23.40
N LEU A 273 35.23 21.25 -24.46
CA LEU A 273 35.64 19.85 -24.41
C LEU A 273 37.17 19.73 -24.53
N VAL A 274 37.81 19.18 -23.51
CA VAL A 274 39.24 18.89 -23.49
C VAL A 274 39.44 17.38 -23.63
N ASN A 275 39.85 16.95 -24.83
CA ASN A 275 40.09 15.54 -25.10
C ASN A 275 41.55 15.16 -24.79
N GLY A 276 41.78 14.61 -23.60
CA GLY A 276 43.09 14.10 -23.16
C GLY A 276 43.33 12.65 -23.56
N ILE A 277 44.52 12.13 -23.24
CA ILE A 277 44.91 10.74 -23.54
C ILE A 277 44.01 9.74 -22.79
N HIS A 278 43.85 9.93 -21.47
CA HIS A 278 43.10 9.00 -20.61
C HIS A 278 41.73 9.51 -20.17
N ASN A 279 41.47 10.81 -20.32
CA ASN A 279 40.26 11.46 -19.83
C ASN A 279 39.68 12.42 -20.87
N VAL A 280 38.39 12.68 -20.75
CA VAL A 280 37.69 13.76 -21.44
C VAL A 280 37.18 14.74 -20.40
N GLY A 281 37.68 15.98 -20.42
CA GLY A 281 37.21 17.06 -19.57
C GLY A 281 36.10 17.85 -20.25
N VAL A 282 35.06 18.19 -19.49
CA VAL A 282 33.96 19.07 -19.91
C VAL A 282 33.95 20.25 -18.96
N HIS A 283 34.14 21.47 -19.47
CA HIS A 283 34.17 22.70 -18.68
C HIS A 283 33.01 23.62 -19.08
N GLY A 284 32.17 23.94 -18.10
CA GLY A 284 31.17 25.01 -18.20
C GLY A 284 31.53 26.20 -17.32
N PRO A 285 30.68 27.24 -17.27
CA PRO A 285 30.96 28.46 -16.51
C PRO A 285 31.28 28.21 -15.03
N ASP A 286 30.45 27.38 -14.37
CA ASP A 286 30.55 27.11 -12.93
C ASP A 286 30.77 25.62 -12.62
N PHE A 287 31.05 24.81 -13.63
CA PHE A 287 31.21 23.37 -13.45
C PHE A 287 32.31 22.76 -14.30
N SER A 288 32.85 21.64 -13.82
CA SER A 288 33.73 20.77 -14.60
C SER A 288 33.42 19.31 -14.35
N VAL A 289 33.33 18.52 -15.40
CA VAL A 289 33.17 17.05 -15.32
C VAL A 289 34.37 16.39 -15.97
N LEU A 290 34.94 15.39 -15.31
CA LEU A 290 36.00 14.56 -15.88
C LEU A 290 35.47 13.16 -16.14
N PHE A 291 35.52 12.72 -17.40
CA PHE A 291 35.19 11.35 -17.79
C PHE A 291 36.47 10.55 -17.98
N SER A 292 36.53 9.36 -17.41
CA SER A 292 37.62 8.42 -17.66
C SER A 292 37.33 7.56 -18.88
N LYS A 293 38.27 7.50 -19.82
CA LYS A 293 38.22 6.57 -20.95
C LYS A 293 38.51 5.13 -20.53
N LEU A 294 39.23 4.96 -19.42
CA LEU A 294 39.59 3.63 -18.89
C LEU A 294 38.43 3.02 -18.12
N TYR A 295 37.76 3.80 -17.27
CA TYR A 295 36.69 3.32 -16.39
C TYR A 295 35.28 3.55 -16.96
N GLY A 296 35.14 4.25 -18.09
CA GLY A 296 33.87 4.33 -18.82
C GLY A 296 32.79 5.18 -18.14
N GLY A 297 33.16 6.24 -17.40
CA GLY A 297 32.19 7.06 -16.68
C GLY A 297 32.79 8.34 -16.07
N PRO A 298 31.95 9.19 -15.45
CA PRO A 298 32.42 10.39 -14.75
C PRO A 298 33.17 10.00 -13.48
N VAL A 299 34.39 10.50 -13.33
CA VAL A 299 35.28 10.26 -12.17
C VAL A 299 35.42 11.49 -11.28
N SER A 300 34.94 12.65 -11.75
CA SER A 300 34.86 13.90 -10.98
C SER A 300 33.74 14.74 -11.56
N TYR A 301 32.95 15.36 -10.68
CA TYR A 301 32.01 16.40 -11.04
C TYR A 301 32.14 17.52 -10.02
N ARG A 302 32.71 18.63 -10.46
CA ARG A 302 32.85 19.83 -9.64
C ARG A 302 31.84 20.89 -10.04
N HIS A 303 31.23 21.53 -9.05
CA HIS A 303 30.38 22.71 -9.23
C HIS A 303 30.76 23.77 -8.20
N GLY A 304 30.93 25.03 -8.61
CA GLY A 304 31.38 26.09 -7.70
C GLY A 304 32.72 25.79 -7.00
N GLY A 305 33.58 25.00 -7.65
CA GLY A 305 34.86 24.56 -7.09
C GLY A 305 34.80 23.39 -6.11
N GLN A 306 33.62 22.86 -5.76
CA GLN A 306 33.46 21.71 -4.85
C GLN A 306 33.27 20.41 -5.61
N GLU A 307 33.94 19.34 -5.17
CA GLU A 307 33.75 17.99 -5.71
C GLU A 307 32.45 17.39 -5.18
N LEU A 308 31.60 16.88 -6.08
CA LEU A 308 30.32 16.28 -5.76
C LEU A 308 30.36 14.75 -5.81
N LEU A 309 31.34 14.17 -6.51
CA LEU A 309 31.49 12.71 -6.58
C LEU A 309 32.55 12.22 -5.60
N HIS A 310 32.13 11.33 -4.70
CA HIS A 310 33.06 10.56 -3.88
C HIS A 310 33.64 9.35 -4.63
N GLY A 311 32.94 8.86 -5.66
CA GLY A 311 33.34 7.72 -6.46
C GLY A 311 32.63 7.71 -7.81
N VAL A 312 33.05 6.78 -8.69
CA VAL A 312 32.46 6.63 -10.02
C VAL A 312 31.05 6.07 -9.88
N PRO A 313 30.02 6.73 -10.44
CA PRO A 313 28.68 6.16 -10.50
C PRO A 313 28.71 4.87 -11.31
N VAL A 314 28.15 3.80 -10.75
CA VAL A 314 28.04 2.50 -11.41
C VAL A 314 26.57 2.09 -11.53
N PRO A 315 26.20 1.35 -12.59
CA PRO A 315 24.90 0.68 -12.63
C PRO A 315 24.75 -0.24 -11.42
N ASN A 316 23.55 -0.25 -10.82
CA ASN A 316 23.21 -1.11 -9.70
C ASN A 316 21.94 -1.90 -10.05
N PHE A 317 22.01 -3.23 -9.99
CA PHE A 317 20.90 -4.13 -10.28
C PHE A 317 20.39 -4.87 -9.04
N TRP A 318 20.97 -4.56 -7.88
CA TRP A 318 20.69 -5.22 -6.61
C TRP A 318 20.04 -4.27 -5.60
N HIS A 319 19.23 -4.83 -4.69
CA HIS A 319 18.81 -4.16 -3.47
C HIS A 319 18.87 -5.15 -2.29
N ALA A 320 18.90 -4.61 -1.07
CA ALA A 320 18.87 -5.44 0.12
C ALA A 320 17.56 -6.28 0.17
N PRO A 321 17.64 -7.61 0.34
CA PRO A 321 16.46 -8.48 0.36
C PRO A 321 15.50 -8.14 1.51
N THR A 322 14.22 -8.07 1.18
CA THR A 322 13.08 -8.03 2.09
C THR A 322 12.78 -9.41 2.65
N SER A 323 11.90 -9.48 3.65
CA SER A 323 11.39 -10.76 4.17
C SER A 323 10.69 -11.59 3.08
N ASN A 324 10.01 -10.95 2.13
CA ASN A 324 9.38 -11.63 1.00
C ASN A 324 10.42 -12.36 0.13
N GLU A 325 11.51 -11.68 -0.24
CA GLU A 325 12.59 -12.28 -1.03
C GLU A 325 13.32 -13.39 -0.30
N ARG A 326 13.54 -13.25 1.01
CA ARG A 326 14.07 -14.35 1.84
C ARG A 326 13.11 -15.54 1.89
N GLY A 327 11.80 -15.29 1.95
CA GLY A 327 10.77 -16.32 2.02
C GLY A 327 10.69 -17.23 0.81
N TRP A 328 10.85 -16.70 -0.42
CA TRP A 328 10.88 -17.54 -1.63
C TRP A 328 12.29 -18.00 -2.04
N GLY A 329 13.34 -17.61 -1.29
CA GLY A 329 14.71 -18.06 -1.48
C GLY A 329 15.49 -17.30 -2.56
N ALA A 330 15.23 -15.99 -2.71
CA ALA A 330 15.99 -15.13 -3.63
C ALA A 330 17.51 -15.16 -3.31
N PRO A 331 18.38 -15.12 -4.33
CA PRO A 331 19.82 -15.07 -4.12
C PRO A 331 20.25 -13.78 -3.41
N PHE A 332 21.22 -13.91 -2.50
CA PHE A 332 21.73 -12.77 -1.71
C PHE A 332 22.70 -11.87 -2.49
N GLU A 333 23.21 -12.34 -3.64
CA GLU A 333 24.19 -11.66 -4.48
C GLU A 333 23.70 -11.62 -5.94
N ASP A 334 24.01 -10.53 -6.65
CA ASP A 334 23.87 -10.49 -8.12
C ASP A 334 24.90 -11.46 -8.74
N ALA A 335 24.43 -12.37 -9.59
CA ALA A 335 25.27 -13.35 -10.29
C ALA A 335 26.01 -12.75 -11.50
#